data_AF-A0A1Q3QPV4-F1
#
_entry.id   AF-A0A1Q3QPV4-F1
#
_cell.length_a   1.000
_cell.length_b   1.000
_cell.length_c   1.000
_cell.angle_alpha   90.00
_cell.angle_beta   90.00
_cell.angle_gamma   90.00
#
_symmetry.space_group_name_H-M   'P 1'
#
loop_
_entity.id
_entity.type
_entity.pdbx_description
1 polymer ?
#
loop_
_entity_poly.entity_id
_entity_poly.type
_entity_poly.pdbx_seq_one_letter_code
_entity_poly.pdbx_strand_id
1 'polypeptide(L)'
;MQPHGRIWQELTWSWAYSTGHPASDQRLEAAAKAAWPYAVLCAWTYLNDQAAAHDLMDRAVQNVSGYIGRHPDCPDRTLSQRVKSVIKRRARQLAAKKSREVQYGSLLGLENLYVGQPAVEQRIYANELFAKLSPFAQSIVRWRWLGYSWRKIAEDLDMDHTVVRRAYFREVESLLHALSQPGDPSQCG
;
A
#
# COMPACT_ATOMS: atom_id res chain seq x y z
N MET A 1 26.08 -35.76 -16.90
CA MET A 1 24.76 -35.39 -16.33
C MET A 1 24.20 -34.23 -17.15
N GLN A 2 23.18 -34.47 -17.96
CA GLN A 2 22.54 -33.43 -18.76
C GLN A 2 21.50 -32.69 -17.90
N PRO A 3 21.47 -31.34 -17.91
CA PRO A 3 20.49 -30.58 -17.17
C PRO A 3 19.13 -30.83 -17.82
N HIS A 4 18.22 -31.49 -17.09
CA HIS A 4 16.86 -31.70 -17.53
C HIS A 4 16.21 -30.34 -17.82
N GLY A 5 15.79 -30.19 -19.07
CA GLY A 5 15.24 -28.97 -19.65
C GLY A 5 14.03 -28.49 -18.85
N ARG A 6 14.02 -27.18 -18.61
CA ARG A 6 12.97 -26.50 -17.87
C ARG A 6 11.61 -26.71 -18.54
N ILE A 7 10.66 -27.21 -17.77
CA ILE A 7 9.25 -27.35 -18.08
C ILE A 7 8.62 -25.94 -18.11
N TRP A 8 8.81 -25.18 -19.19
CA TRP A 8 8.18 -23.86 -19.40
C TRP A 8 7.27 -23.84 -20.64
N GLN A 9 6.73 -24.99 -21.04
CA GLN A 9 5.99 -25.15 -22.30
C GLN A 9 4.49 -25.41 -22.15
N GLU A 10 3.94 -25.48 -20.94
CA GLU A 10 2.48 -25.46 -20.81
C GLU A 10 2.01 -24.01 -20.93
N LEU A 11 1.28 -23.73 -22.00
CA LEU A 11 0.53 -22.49 -22.17
C LEU A 11 -0.60 -22.50 -21.15
N THR A 12 -0.32 -22.11 -19.90
CA THR A 12 -1.31 -22.06 -18.82
C THR A 12 -2.31 -20.92 -18.98
N TRP A 13 -2.04 -20.00 -19.90
CA TRP A 13 -2.95 -18.93 -20.27
C TRP A 13 -3.89 -19.40 -21.37
N SER A 14 -5.18 -19.49 -21.04
CA SER A 14 -6.25 -19.81 -21.98
C SER A 14 -6.93 -18.53 -22.47
N TRP A 15 -7.17 -18.50 -23.77
CA TRP A 15 -7.83 -17.42 -24.49
C TRP A 15 -9.36 -17.53 -24.33
N ALA A 16 -10.03 -16.53 -23.75
CA ALA A 16 -11.50 -16.45 -23.67
C ALA A 16 -12.08 -15.18 -24.32
N TYR A 17 -11.24 -14.41 -25.03
CA TYR A 17 -11.62 -13.11 -25.57
C TYR A 17 -12.07 -13.23 -27.04
N SER A 18 -13.09 -12.50 -27.47
CA SER A 18 -13.46 -12.44 -28.89
C SER A 18 -13.62 -11.00 -29.36
N THR A 19 -13.14 -10.74 -30.57
CA THR A 19 -13.34 -9.49 -31.31
C THR A 19 -14.65 -9.50 -32.11
N GLY A 20 -15.42 -10.60 -32.06
CA GLY A 20 -16.60 -10.84 -32.89
C GLY A 20 -16.28 -11.23 -34.35
N HIS A 21 -14.99 -11.29 -34.72
CA HIS A 21 -14.54 -11.64 -36.06
C HIS A 21 -13.54 -12.81 -35.99
N PRO A 22 -13.92 -14.02 -36.46
CA PRO A 22 -13.08 -15.22 -36.31
C PRO A 22 -11.67 -15.09 -36.88
N ALA A 23 -11.50 -14.40 -38.01
CA ALA A 23 -10.19 -14.18 -38.63
C ALA A 23 -9.28 -13.26 -37.80
N SER A 24 -9.86 -12.25 -37.16
CA SER A 24 -9.13 -11.35 -36.25
C SER A 24 -8.77 -12.08 -34.95
N ASP A 25 -9.66 -12.93 -34.44
CA ASP A 25 -9.43 -13.74 -33.24
C ASP A 25 -8.27 -14.71 -33.43
N GLN A 26 -8.23 -15.43 -34.56
CA GLN A 26 -7.15 -16.38 -34.86
C GLN A 26 -5.77 -15.70 -34.92
N ARG A 27 -5.70 -14.52 -35.54
CA ARG A 27 -4.45 -13.75 -35.67
C ARG A 27 -4.00 -13.18 -34.33
N LEU A 28 -4.95 -12.72 -33.52
CA LEU A 28 -4.67 -12.19 -32.20
C LEU A 28 -4.24 -13.30 -31.22
N GLU A 29 -4.87 -14.47 -31.31
CA GLU A 29 -4.49 -15.66 -30.55
C GLU A 29 -3.05 -16.08 -30.87
N ALA A 30 -2.69 -16.16 -32.16
CA ALA A 30 -1.33 -16.47 -32.58
C ALA A 30 -0.30 -15.45 -32.06
N ALA A 31 -0.62 -14.15 -32.14
CA ALA A 31 0.23 -13.09 -31.60
C ALA A 31 0.38 -13.16 -30.08
N ALA A 32 -0.69 -13.51 -29.35
CA ALA A 32 -0.67 -13.66 -27.90
C ALA A 32 0.16 -14.88 -27.46
N LYS A 33 -0.03 -16.04 -28.12
CA LYS A 33 0.80 -17.24 -27.90
C LYS A 33 2.29 -16.94 -28.12
N ALA A 34 2.64 -16.22 -29.18
CA ALA A 34 4.02 -15.81 -29.47
C ALA A 34 4.59 -14.80 -28.46
N ALA A 35 3.73 -14.07 -27.73
CA ALA A 35 4.12 -13.09 -26.72
C ALA A 35 4.10 -13.65 -25.28
N TRP A 36 3.51 -14.82 -25.03
CA TRP A 36 3.35 -15.39 -23.69
C TRP A 36 4.66 -15.51 -22.89
N PRO A 37 5.77 -16.06 -23.44
CA PRO A 37 7.03 -16.11 -22.69
C PRO A 37 7.55 -14.73 -22.29
N TYR A 38 7.23 -13.70 -23.08
CA TYR A 38 7.60 -12.33 -22.79
C TYR A 38 6.73 -11.71 -21.67
N ALA A 39 5.46 -12.08 -21.57
CA ALA A 39 4.58 -11.70 -20.46
C ALA A 39 5.10 -12.27 -19.14
N VAL A 40 5.42 -13.56 -19.10
CA VAL A 40 6.02 -14.22 -17.92
C VAL A 40 7.33 -13.55 -17.51
N LEU A 41 8.21 -13.29 -18.48
CA LEU A 41 9.46 -12.57 -18.22
C LEU A 41 9.20 -11.18 -17.63
N CYS A 42 8.27 -10.40 -18.18
CA CYS A 42 7.97 -9.06 -17.68
C CYS A 42 7.34 -9.09 -16.28
N ALA A 43 6.47 -10.06 -16.00
CA ALA A 43 5.85 -10.23 -14.69
C ALA A 43 6.91 -10.52 -13.61
N TRP A 44 7.82 -11.45 -13.90
CA TRP A 44 8.93 -11.78 -13.01
C TRP A 44 9.89 -10.60 -12.81
N THR A 45 10.34 -9.98 -13.91
CA THR A 45 11.37 -8.92 -13.87
C THR A 45 10.89 -7.59 -13.30
N TYR A 46 9.64 -7.18 -13.53
CA TYR A 46 9.14 -5.88 -13.11
C TYR A 46 8.23 -5.94 -11.87
N LEU A 47 7.48 -7.02 -11.67
CA LEU A 47 6.45 -7.09 -10.63
C LEU A 47 6.83 -8.03 -9.47
N ASN A 48 7.85 -8.88 -9.69
CA ASN A 48 8.24 -9.97 -8.81
C ASN A 48 7.05 -10.89 -8.46
N ASP A 49 6.14 -11.07 -9.42
CA ASP A 49 4.93 -11.87 -9.29
C ASP A 49 4.66 -12.53 -10.65
N GLN A 50 4.72 -13.85 -10.69
CA GLN A 50 4.51 -14.63 -11.91
C GLN A 50 3.03 -14.68 -12.31
N ALA A 51 2.10 -14.64 -11.34
CA ALA A 51 0.66 -14.67 -11.62
C ALA A 51 0.21 -13.43 -12.40
N ALA A 52 0.87 -12.30 -12.18
CA ALA A 52 0.64 -11.05 -12.91
C ALA A 52 0.87 -11.17 -14.44
N ALA A 53 1.51 -12.24 -14.94
CA ALA A 53 1.65 -12.48 -16.37
C ALA A 53 0.28 -12.62 -17.08
N HIS A 54 -0.70 -13.22 -16.41
CA HIS A 54 -2.06 -13.37 -16.95
C HIS A 54 -2.72 -12.00 -17.14
N ASP A 55 -2.71 -11.15 -16.11
CA ASP A 55 -3.27 -9.80 -16.17
C ASP A 55 -2.57 -8.93 -17.23
N LEU A 56 -1.25 -9.05 -17.36
CA LEU A 56 -0.48 -8.35 -18.39
C LEU A 56 -0.91 -8.79 -19.79
N MET A 57 -1.14 -10.08 -19.99
CA MET A 57 -1.57 -10.63 -21.27
C MET A 57 -3.00 -10.21 -21.61
N ASP A 58 -3.94 -10.36 -20.69
CA ASP A 58 -5.34 -9.98 -20.89
C ASP A 58 -5.47 -8.50 -21.27
N ARG A 59 -4.69 -7.64 -20.59
CA ARG A 59 -4.68 -6.21 -20.90
C ARG A 59 -4.06 -5.92 -22.26
N ALA A 60 -3.02 -6.65 -22.66
CA ALA A 60 -2.40 -6.49 -23.96
C ALA A 60 -3.34 -6.91 -25.08
N VAL A 61 -4.03 -8.03 -24.91
CA VAL A 61 -5.04 -8.55 -25.85
C VAL A 61 -6.19 -7.57 -26.04
N GLN A 62 -6.78 -7.07 -24.95
CA GLN A 62 -7.84 -6.04 -25.01
C GLN A 62 -7.37 -4.75 -25.70
N ASN A 63 -6.08 -4.40 -25.59
CA ASN A 63 -5.55 -3.21 -26.26
C ASN A 63 -5.34 -3.42 -27.76
N VAL A 64 -4.92 -4.63 -28.14
CA VAL A 64 -4.59 -4.96 -29.54
C VAL A 64 -5.84 -5.34 -30.33
N SER A 65 -6.90 -5.84 -29.69
CA SER A 65 -8.19 -6.10 -30.36
C SER A 65 -8.77 -4.86 -31.04
N GLY A 66 -8.84 -3.73 -30.32
CA GLY A 66 -9.29 -2.46 -30.89
C GLY A 66 -8.32 -1.85 -31.92
N TYR A 67 -7.13 -2.41 -32.08
CA TYR A 67 -6.19 -2.02 -33.14
C TYR A 67 -6.36 -2.88 -34.39
N ILE A 68 -6.54 -4.19 -34.25
CA ILE A 68 -6.86 -5.07 -35.39
C ILE A 68 -8.16 -4.61 -36.06
N GLY A 69 -9.18 -4.23 -35.29
CA GLY A 69 -10.42 -3.70 -35.85
C GLY A 69 -10.24 -2.41 -36.66
N ARG A 70 -9.21 -1.59 -36.37
CA ARG A 70 -8.90 -0.36 -37.11
C ARG A 70 -7.91 -0.56 -38.25
N HIS A 71 -7.10 -1.62 -38.18
CA HIS A 71 -6.04 -1.93 -39.13
C HIS A 71 -6.05 -3.43 -39.46
N PRO A 72 -7.07 -3.90 -40.21
CA PRO A 72 -7.22 -5.32 -40.53
C PRO A 72 -6.02 -5.86 -41.32
N ASP A 73 -5.39 -5.04 -42.17
CA ASP A 73 -4.28 -5.45 -43.04
C ASP A 73 -2.89 -5.37 -42.38
N CYS A 74 -2.81 -5.11 -41.08
CA CYS A 74 -1.51 -4.99 -40.42
C CYS A 74 -0.74 -6.32 -40.43
N PRO A 75 0.60 -6.35 -40.55
CA PRO A 75 1.35 -7.61 -40.53
C PRO A 75 1.33 -8.33 -39.17
N ASP A 76 1.36 -9.67 -39.16
CA ASP A 76 1.34 -10.47 -37.93
C ASP A 76 2.55 -10.21 -37.02
N ARG A 77 3.72 -9.93 -37.62
CA ARG A 77 4.91 -9.52 -36.88
C ARG A 77 4.67 -8.23 -36.10
N THR A 78 3.99 -7.26 -36.72
CA THR A 78 3.63 -5.98 -36.09
C THR A 78 2.67 -6.20 -34.93
N LEU A 79 1.70 -7.11 -35.07
CA LEU A 79 0.79 -7.49 -33.99
C LEU A 79 1.53 -8.08 -32.79
N SER A 80 2.42 -9.04 -33.03
CA SER A 80 3.22 -9.67 -31.98
C SER A 80 4.11 -8.65 -31.24
N GLN A 81 4.75 -7.74 -31.99
CA GLN A 81 5.55 -6.66 -31.40
C GLN A 81 4.70 -5.68 -30.59
N ARG A 82 3.48 -5.39 -31.06
CA ARG A 82 2.55 -4.50 -30.36
C ARG A 82 2.07 -5.11 -29.05
N VAL A 83 1.72 -6.40 -29.02
CA VAL A 83 1.39 -7.13 -27.78
C VAL A 83 2.55 -7.02 -26.80
N LYS A 84 3.78 -7.35 -27.22
CA LYS A 84 4.99 -7.23 -26.38
C LYS A 84 5.22 -5.80 -25.86
N SER A 85 4.99 -4.79 -26.69
CA SER A 85 5.13 -3.38 -26.31
C SER A 85 4.13 -3.00 -25.22
N VAL A 86 2.86 -3.41 -25.35
CA VAL A 86 1.81 -3.15 -24.35
C VAL A 86 2.15 -3.84 -23.02
N ILE A 87 2.56 -5.12 -23.07
CA ILE A 87 3.02 -5.88 -21.89
C ILE A 87 4.11 -5.11 -21.15
N LYS A 88 5.20 -4.74 -21.84
CA LYS A 88 6.34 -4.06 -21.23
C LYS A 88 5.95 -2.72 -20.63
N ARG A 89 5.17 -1.91 -21.37
CA ARG A 89 4.69 -0.61 -20.89
C ARG A 89 3.85 -0.77 -19.62
N ARG A 90 2.93 -1.74 -19.62
CA ARG A 90 2.05 -1.99 -18.47
C ARG A 90 2.82 -2.48 -17.25
N ALA A 91 3.75 -3.42 -17.43
CA ALA A 91 4.60 -3.91 -16.35
C ALA A 91 5.41 -2.78 -15.70
N ARG A 92 6.03 -1.90 -16.49
CA ARG A 92 6.74 -0.72 -15.97
C ARG A 92 5.84 0.25 -15.23
N GLN A 93 4.63 0.50 -15.74
CA GLN A 93 3.66 1.38 -15.07
C GLN A 93 3.23 0.82 -13.71
N LEU A 94 2.96 -0.49 -13.64
CA LEU A 94 2.61 -1.16 -12.39
C LEU A 94 3.77 -1.15 -11.40
N ALA A 95 5.00 -1.42 -11.87
CA ALA A 95 6.19 -1.34 -11.04
C ALA A 95 6.41 0.08 -10.48
N ALA A 96 6.25 1.11 -11.31
CA ALA A 96 6.36 2.51 -10.88
C ALA A 96 5.24 2.94 -9.93
N LYS A 97 4.05 2.33 -10.03
CA LYS A 97 2.97 2.54 -9.08
C LYS A 97 3.33 1.89 -7.73
N LYS A 98 3.74 0.62 -7.75
CA LYS A 98 4.17 -0.14 -6.57
C LYS A 98 5.38 0.49 -5.87
N SER A 99 6.30 1.11 -6.61
CA SER A 99 7.45 1.81 -6.01
C SER A 99 7.07 3.10 -5.28
N ARG A 100 5.88 3.66 -5.55
CA ARG A 100 5.33 4.80 -4.80
C ARG A 100 4.53 4.34 -3.57
N GLU A 101 4.16 3.06 -3.53
CA GLU A 101 3.51 2.46 -2.39
C GLU A 101 4.60 2.06 -1.39
N VAL A 102 4.65 2.75 -0.24
CA VAL A 102 5.51 2.33 0.86
C VAL A 102 4.90 1.06 1.44
N GLN A 103 5.52 -0.09 1.20
CA GLN A 103 5.18 -1.32 1.89
C GLN A 103 5.62 -1.18 3.35
N TYR A 104 4.72 -0.69 4.21
CA TYR A 104 4.97 -0.53 5.63
C TYR A 104 4.20 -1.59 6.42
N GLY A 105 4.91 -2.34 7.25
CA GLY A 105 4.35 -3.38 8.11
C GLY A 105 4.14 -4.73 7.40
N SER A 106 4.11 -5.79 8.21
CA SER A 106 3.72 -7.14 7.80
C SER A 106 2.35 -7.46 8.39
N LEU A 107 1.55 -8.27 7.71
CA LEU A 107 0.24 -8.72 8.23
C LEU A 107 0.41 -9.48 9.55
N LEU A 108 1.50 -10.25 9.69
CA LEU A 108 1.94 -10.86 10.96
C LEU A 108 2.28 -9.82 12.05
N GLY A 109 2.81 -8.67 11.65
CA GLY A 109 3.05 -7.55 12.58
C GLY A 109 1.76 -6.89 13.06
N LEU A 110 0.73 -6.90 12.22
CA LEU A 110 -0.60 -6.35 12.53
C LEU A 110 -1.39 -7.28 13.46
N GLU A 111 -1.25 -8.60 13.30
CA GLU A 111 -1.78 -9.59 14.24
C GLU A 111 -1.21 -9.40 15.64
N ASN A 112 0.08 -9.09 15.76
CA ASN A 112 0.72 -8.81 17.05
C ASN A 112 0.30 -7.47 17.67
N LEU A 113 -0.07 -6.47 16.87
CA LEU A 113 -0.61 -5.20 17.37
C LEU A 113 -2.05 -5.35 17.91
N TYR A 114 -2.80 -6.34 17.41
CA TYR A 114 -4.17 -6.62 17.82
C TYR A 114 -4.25 -7.45 19.12
N VAL A 115 -3.14 -8.05 19.56
CA VAL A 115 -3.00 -8.58 20.93
C VAL A 115 -2.86 -7.38 21.85
N GLY A 116 -4.01 -6.78 22.15
CA GLY A 116 -4.11 -5.50 22.83
C GLY A 116 -3.31 -5.46 24.11
N GLN A 117 -2.65 -4.33 24.35
CA GLN A 117 -2.42 -3.92 25.72
C GLN A 117 -3.78 -3.99 26.44
N PRO A 118 -3.90 -4.72 27.55
CA PRO A 118 -5.17 -4.84 28.24
C PRO A 118 -5.63 -3.42 28.56
N ALA A 119 -6.87 -3.08 28.19
CA ALA A 119 -7.43 -1.72 28.35
C ALA A 119 -7.27 -1.18 29.80
N VAL A 120 -7.09 -2.09 30.76
CA VAL A 120 -6.74 -1.80 32.15
C VAL A 120 -5.35 -1.14 32.29
N GLU A 121 -4.31 -1.69 31.68
CA GLU A 121 -2.95 -1.11 31.72
C GLU A 121 -2.90 0.25 31.04
N GLN A 122 -3.53 0.40 29.88
CA GLN A 122 -3.64 1.70 29.21
C GLN A 122 -4.35 2.73 30.07
N ARG A 123 -5.40 2.33 30.80
CA ARG A 123 -6.10 3.20 31.73
C ARG A 123 -5.25 3.56 32.94
N ILE A 124 -4.44 2.62 33.45
CA ILE A 124 -3.49 2.88 34.53
C ILE A 124 -2.43 3.89 34.08
N TYR A 125 -1.78 3.65 32.93
CA TYR A 125 -0.79 4.58 32.39
C TYR A 125 -1.37 5.97 32.08
N ALA A 126 -2.60 6.03 31.54
CA ALA A 126 -3.29 7.29 31.30
C ALA A 126 -3.59 8.03 32.61
N ASN A 127 -3.99 7.32 33.67
CA ASN A 127 -4.21 7.92 34.99
C ASN A 127 -2.91 8.41 35.63
N GLU A 128 -1.82 7.67 35.50
CA GLU A 128 -0.50 8.09 36.01
C GLU A 128 0.04 9.31 35.27
N LEU A 129 -0.10 9.35 33.94
CA LEU A 129 0.23 10.52 33.13
C LEU A 129 -0.62 11.73 33.52
N PHE A 130 -1.94 11.52 33.66
CA PHE A 130 -2.87 12.57 34.08
C PHE A 130 -2.51 13.14 35.46
N ALA A 131 -2.14 12.28 36.42
CA ALA A 131 -1.78 12.71 37.77
C ALA A 131 -0.50 13.57 37.82
N LYS A 132 0.40 13.43 36.84
CA LYS A 132 1.64 14.22 36.74
C LYS A 132 1.46 15.57 36.06
N LEU A 133 0.32 15.81 35.41
CA LEU A 133 0.00 17.12 34.83
C LEU A 133 -0.31 18.15 35.93
N SER A 134 -0.10 19.41 35.62
CA SER A 134 -0.51 20.55 36.42
C SER A 134 -2.04 20.55 36.62
N PRO A 135 -2.56 21.18 37.70
CA PRO A 135 -4.00 21.33 37.89
C PRO A 135 -4.72 21.99 36.70
N PHE A 136 -4.02 22.89 36.00
CA PHE A 136 -4.50 23.53 34.78
C PHE A 136 -4.64 22.54 33.61
N ALA A 137 -3.61 21.76 33.30
CA ALA A 137 -3.71 20.75 32.24
C ALA A 137 -4.66 19.60 32.62
N GLN A 138 -4.74 19.25 33.90
CA GLN A 138 -5.72 18.28 34.39
C GLN A 138 -7.16 18.74 34.17
N SER A 139 -7.47 20.02 34.44
CA SER A 139 -8.81 20.54 34.18
C SER A 139 -9.14 20.41 32.70
N ILE A 140 -8.25 20.86 31.80
CA ILE A 140 -8.40 20.75 30.35
C ILE A 140 -8.69 19.30 29.92
N VAL A 141 -7.92 18.32 30.41
CA VAL A 141 -8.14 16.90 30.07
C VAL A 141 -9.52 16.42 30.50
N ARG A 142 -10.00 16.80 31.69
CA ARG A 142 -11.35 16.43 32.15
C ARG A 142 -12.42 16.99 31.21
N TRP A 143 -12.32 18.25 30.83
CA TRP A 143 -13.26 18.86 29.87
C TRP A 143 -13.17 18.20 28.49
N ARG A 144 -11.96 17.88 28.01
CA ARG A 144 -11.75 17.17 26.74
C ARG A 144 -12.30 15.75 26.77
N TRP A 145 -12.20 15.05 27.90
CA TRP A 145 -12.77 13.72 28.12
C TRP A 145 -14.31 13.73 28.06
N LEU A 146 -14.93 14.80 28.57
CA LEU A 146 -16.37 15.03 28.49
C LEU A 146 -16.85 15.53 27.11
N GLY A 147 -15.94 15.70 26.14
CA GLY A 147 -16.28 16.06 24.76
C GLY A 147 -16.37 17.57 24.49
N TYR A 148 -16.01 18.43 25.44
CA TYR A 148 -16.08 19.87 25.24
C TYR A 148 -15.05 20.38 24.22
N SER A 149 -15.45 21.39 23.43
CA SER A 149 -14.59 22.01 22.42
C SER A 149 -13.53 22.91 23.07
N TRP A 150 -12.40 23.13 22.39
CA TRP A 150 -11.36 24.06 22.85
C TRP A 150 -11.88 25.47 23.10
N ARG A 151 -12.85 25.94 22.30
CA ARG A 151 -13.48 27.24 22.51
C ARG A 151 -14.27 27.28 23.81
N LYS A 152 -15.03 26.22 24.11
CA LYS A 152 -15.83 26.15 25.33
C LYS A 152 -14.96 26.09 26.59
N ILE A 153 -13.85 25.37 26.52
CA ILE A 153 -12.86 25.32 27.61
C ILE A 153 -12.20 26.68 27.82
N ALA A 154 -11.88 27.37 26.74
CA ALA A 154 -11.23 28.67 26.80
C ALA A 154 -12.16 29.77 27.33
N GLU A 155 -13.45 29.72 26.99
CA GLU A 155 -14.49 30.56 27.61
C GLU A 155 -14.53 30.38 29.13
N ASP A 156 -14.48 29.13 29.62
CA ASP A 156 -14.53 28.84 31.06
C ASP A 156 -13.25 29.29 31.80
N LEU A 157 -12.11 29.28 31.10
CA LEU A 157 -10.82 29.70 31.64
C LEU A 157 -10.52 31.19 31.43
N ASP A 158 -11.42 31.96 30.80
CA ASP A 158 -11.22 33.36 30.39
C ASP A 158 -9.92 33.57 29.59
N MET A 159 -9.65 32.68 28.65
CA MET A 159 -8.43 32.69 27.81
C MET A 159 -8.77 32.54 26.33
N ASP A 160 -7.83 32.87 25.45
CA ASP A 160 -7.96 32.50 24.03
C ASP A 160 -7.72 31.00 23.82
N HIS A 161 -8.57 30.38 23.01
CA HIS A 161 -8.53 28.94 22.75
C HIS A 161 -7.22 28.44 22.13
N THR A 162 -6.51 29.26 21.36
CA THR A 162 -5.21 28.89 20.80
C THR A 162 -4.12 28.87 21.88
N VAL A 163 -4.21 29.79 22.85
CA VAL A 163 -3.30 29.86 24.00
C VAL A 163 -3.51 28.65 24.91
N VAL A 164 -4.77 28.32 25.24
CA VAL A 164 -5.13 27.13 26.04
C VAL A 164 -4.60 25.85 25.38
N ARG A 165 -4.86 25.68 24.08
CA ARG A 165 -4.38 24.51 23.33
C ARG A 165 -2.86 24.41 23.32
N ARG A 166 -2.16 25.53 23.08
CA ARG A 166 -0.69 25.56 23.01
C ARG A 166 -0.04 25.28 24.36
N ALA A 167 -0.57 25.87 25.44
CA ALA A 167 -0.08 25.63 26.79
C ALA A 167 -0.22 24.15 27.18
N TYR A 168 -1.39 23.56 26.91
CA TYR A 168 -1.65 22.15 27.17
C TYR A 168 -0.67 21.22 26.43
N PHE A 169 -0.52 21.37 25.10
CA PHE A 169 0.36 20.48 24.33
C PHE A 169 1.83 20.63 24.72
N ARG A 170 2.29 21.85 25.01
CA ARG A 170 3.67 22.07 25.50
C ARG A 170 3.95 21.35 26.82
N GLU A 171 2.97 21.32 27.72
CA GLU A 171 3.10 20.64 29.00
C GLU A 171 3.12 19.12 28.81
N VAL A 172 2.23 18.58 27.97
CA VAL A 172 2.22 17.15 27.62
C VAL A 172 3.53 16.73 26.96
N GLU A 173 4.03 17.50 26.00
CA GLU A 173 5.33 17.25 25.35
C GLU A 173 6.47 17.24 26.36
N SER A 174 6.48 18.21 27.29
CA SER A 174 7.50 18.30 28.34
C SER A 174 7.45 17.11 29.29
N LEU A 175 6.26 16.66 29.68
CA LEU A 175 6.07 15.47 30.51
C LEU A 175 6.54 14.20 29.79
N LEU A 176 6.18 14.03 28.52
CA LEU A 176 6.63 12.89 27.73
C LEU A 176 8.14 12.88 27.55
N HIS A 177 8.77 14.04 27.33
CA HIS A 177 10.22 14.16 27.29
C HIS A 177 10.88 13.77 28.62
N ALA A 178 10.34 14.23 29.76
CA ALA A 178 10.87 13.86 31.08
C ALA A 178 10.78 12.36 31.36
N LEU A 179 9.69 11.71 30.93
CA LEU A 179 9.51 10.26 31.08
C LEU A 179 10.37 9.44 30.10
N SER A 180 10.81 10.05 29.01
CA SER A 180 11.64 9.40 27.98
C SER A 180 13.15 9.46 28.28
N GLN A 181 13.57 10.28 29.26
CA GLN A 181 14.97 10.30 29.68
C GLN A 181 15.28 9.03 30.50
N PRO A 182 16.32 8.26 30.14
CA PRO A 182 16.73 7.11 30.94
C PRO A 182 17.08 7.61 32.34
N GLY A 183 16.40 7.06 33.36
CA GLY A 183 16.64 7.45 34.75
C GLY A 183 18.12 7.34 35.09
N ASP A 184 18.66 8.40 35.70
CA ASP A 184 20.01 8.38 36.26
C ASP A 184 20.14 7.15 37.17
N PRO A 185 21.19 6.32 36.99
CA PRO A 185 21.47 5.26 37.95
C PRO A 185 21.77 5.93 39.28
N SER A 186 20.84 5.77 40.23
CA SER A 186 21.00 6.08 41.64
C SER A 186 22.38 5.62 42.10
N GLN A 187 23.26 6.57 42.40
CA GLN A 187 24.52 6.32 43.07
C GLN A 187 24.19 5.79 44.47
N CYS A 188 24.23 4.47 44.63
CA CYS A 188 24.44 3.86 45.93
C CYS A 188 25.87 4.20 46.37
N GLY A 189 25.98 5.07 47.37
CA GLY A 189 27.15 5.19 48.24
C GLY A 189 26.92 4.45 49.55
#